data_AF-V7CKP9-F1
#
_entry.id   AF-V7CKP9-F1
#
_cell.length_a   1.000
_cell.length_b   1.000
_cell.length_c   1.000
_cell.angle_alpha   90.00
_cell.angle_beta   90.00
_cell.angle_gamma   90.00
#
_symmetry.space_group_name_H-M   'P 1'
#
loop_
_entity.id
_entity.type
_entity.pdbx_description
1 polymer ?
#
loop_
_entity_poly.entity_id
_entity_poly.type
_entity_poly.pdbx_seq_one_letter_code
_entity_poly.pdbx_strand_id
1 'polypeptide(L)'
;MLHQASWASILVRSKRATSLNIGDRPINQVINLSSLVWFCGLFLSSHLYTHHNLAYHKATLHPLPPTLSLSLFLTRTLSSHKSLSSPLVHGFASRIWLYLITHFSDFQLACLGSFFLHEGVFFLSGLPFIWLERAGWMSHYKIQAKNNSPAAQEKCIVRLLLYHFGVNLPVMIFSYPVFTYMGMRSSLPLPSWNIVLTQIIFYFILEDFIFYWGHRILHTKWLYKHVHSVHHEYATPFGLTSEYAHPAEILFLGFATIFGPAITGPHLITLWLWMVLRVLETVEAHCGYHFPWSLSNFLPLYGGADFHDYHHRLLYTKSGNYSSTFTYMDRIFGTDTGYRKLKALKSTEIEDSSELKNN
;
A
#
# COMPACT_ATOMS: atom_id res chain seq x y z
N MET A 1 7.13 40.57 47.97
CA MET A 1 8.19 41.57 47.69
C MET A 1 9.45 40.77 47.36
N LEU A 2 9.76 40.65 46.07
CA LEU A 2 10.93 41.27 45.40
C LEU A 2 12.26 40.58 45.81
N HIS A 3 13.20 40.19 44.95
CA HIS A 3 13.35 40.03 43.50
C HIS A 3 14.79 39.49 43.30
N GLN A 4 15.07 38.81 42.18
CA GLN A 4 16.40 38.60 41.53
C GLN A 4 17.40 37.62 42.16
N ALA A 5 18.35 36.99 41.45
CA ALA A 5 18.53 36.51 40.08
C ALA A 5 19.95 35.89 40.01
N SER A 6 20.16 34.93 39.09
CA SER A 6 21.40 34.64 38.36
C SER A 6 22.64 34.12 39.11
N TRP A 7 23.03 32.87 38.80
CA TRP A 7 24.43 32.52 38.52
C TRP A 7 24.49 31.43 37.44
N ALA A 8 24.90 31.84 36.24
CA ALA A 8 25.36 31.00 35.16
C ALA A 8 26.89 31.05 35.14
N SER A 9 27.59 29.93 35.35
CA SER A 9 29.03 29.79 35.06
C SER A 9 29.62 28.42 35.44
N ILE A 10 29.31 27.34 34.71
CA ILE A 10 30.25 26.19 34.62
C ILE A 10 30.25 25.65 33.18
N LEU A 11 31.06 26.27 32.34
CA LEU A 11 31.55 25.74 31.08
C LEU A 11 33.05 26.05 31.07
N VAL A 12 33.90 25.01 31.06
CA VAL A 12 35.20 24.90 30.37
C VAL A 12 36.02 23.76 30.99
N ARG A 13 36.58 22.94 30.09
CA ARG A 13 37.61 21.88 30.24
C ARG A 13 37.15 20.46 30.60
N SER A 14 36.98 19.65 29.56
CA SER A 14 37.92 18.53 29.31
C SER A 14 37.81 18.04 27.85
N LYS A 15 38.87 18.31 27.07
CA LYS A 15 39.16 17.67 25.77
C LYS A 15 40.22 16.59 26.03
N ARG A 16 39.89 15.32 25.75
CA ARG A 16 40.77 14.24 25.24
C ARG A 16 39.88 13.01 25.06
N ALA A 17 39.47 12.66 23.85
CA ALA A 17 40.24 11.92 22.83
C ALA A 17 40.46 10.44 23.20
N THR A 18 39.55 9.59 22.72
CA THR A 18 39.84 8.20 22.31
C THR A 18 38.98 7.91 21.08
N SER A 19 39.61 8.01 19.92
CA SER A 19 39.10 7.60 18.62
C SER A 19 39.16 6.07 18.52
N LEU A 20 38.01 5.41 18.40
CA LEU A 20 37.93 4.05 17.87
C LEU A 20 37.55 4.14 16.40
N ASN A 21 38.55 3.83 15.59
CA ASN A 21 38.55 3.87 14.13
C ASN A 21 37.87 2.59 13.62
N ILE A 22 36.67 2.70 13.05
CA ILE A 22 36.04 1.62 12.28
C ILE A 22 35.72 2.19 10.90
N GLY A 23 36.41 1.65 9.91
CA GLY A 23 36.56 2.14 8.55
C GLY A 23 35.30 2.69 7.87
N ASP A 24 35.40 3.96 7.48
CA ASP A 24 34.63 4.54 6.39
C ASP A 24 34.98 3.82 5.07
N ARG A 25 34.01 3.09 4.51
CA ARG A 25 34.01 2.78 3.07
C ARG A 25 32.94 3.64 2.40
N PRO A 26 33.27 4.52 1.45
CA PRO A 26 32.27 5.17 0.62
C PRO A 26 31.76 4.16 -0.42
N ILE A 27 30.50 3.74 -0.33
CA ILE A 27 29.83 3.04 -1.43
C ILE A 27 29.42 4.10 -2.46
N ASN A 28 30.33 4.38 -3.38
CA ASN A 28 29.97 4.97 -4.67
C ASN A 28 29.34 3.87 -5.52
N GLN A 29 28.01 3.71 -5.42
CA GLN A 29 27.23 3.15 -6.53
C GLN A 29 26.48 4.31 -7.18
N VAL A 30 27.10 4.85 -8.23
CA VAL A 30 26.45 5.72 -9.19
C VAL A 30 25.37 4.90 -9.89
N ILE A 31 24.13 4.97 -9.41
CA ILE A 31 22.98 4.55 -10.19
C ILE A 31 22.80 5.59 -11.28
N ASN A 32 23.03 5.17 -12.53
CA ASN A 32 22.94 6.03 -13.69
C ASN A 32 21.48 6.52 -13.86
N LEU A 33 21.24 7.82 -13.64
CA LEU A 33 19.93 8.46 -13.77
C LEU A 33 19.33 8.37 -15.19
N SER A 34 20.10 7.95 -16.20
CA SER A 34 19.59 7.74 -17.57
C SER A 34 18.65 6.55 -17.71
N SER A 35 18.64 5.61 -16.75
CA SER A 35 17.77 4.42 -16.79
C SER A 35 16.37 4.65 -16.20
N LEU A 36 16.18 5.74 -15.44
CA LEU A 36 14.87 6.07 -14.84
C LEU A 36 13.93 6.82 -15.80
N VAL A 37 14.49 7.49 -16.83
CA VAL A 37 13.72 8.23 -17.84
C VAL A 37 13.07 7.30 -18.87
N TRP A 38 13.53 6.05 -18.99
CA TRP A 38 12.94 5.06 -19.88
C TRP A 38 11.67 4.39 -19.35
N PHE A 39 11.36 4.51 -18.06
CA PHE A 39 10.20 3.81 -17.45
C PHE A 39 8.88 4.59 -17.56
N CYS A 40 8.91 5.88 -17.91
CA CYS A 40 7.71 6.73 -18.02
C CYS A 40 7.36 7.15 -19.46
N GLY A 41 8.12 6.72 -20.48
CA GLY A 41 8.10 7.30 -21.83
C GLY A 41 7.32 6.55 -22.92
N LEU A 42 6.64 5.44 -22.63
CA LEU A 42 6.08 4.54 -23.66
C LEU A 42 4.55 4.59 -23.83
N PHE A 43 3.90 5.75 -23.64
CA PHE A 43 2.46 5.88 -23.91
C PHE A 43 2.03 7.08 -24.77
N LEU A 44 2.97 7.81 -25.38
CA LEU A 44 2.64 8.82 -26.40
C LEU A 44 3.53 8.71 -27.64
N SER A 45 3.23 7.74 -28.51
CA SER A 45 3.59 7.81 -29.94
C SER A 45 2.99 6.64 -30.71
N SER A 46 1.79 6.82 -31.23
CA SER A 46 1.43 6.38 -32.59
C SER A 46 0.02 6.86 -32.89
N HIS A 47 -0.06 8.08 -33.40
CA HIS A 47 -1.21 8.59 -34.14
C HIS A 47 -0.83 8.63 -35.61
N LEU A 48 -1.82 8.35 -36.47
CA LEU A 48 -1.90 8.65 -37.90
C LEU A 48 -1.32 7.61 -38.88
N TYR A 49 -2.21 6.74 -39.36
CA TYR A 49 -2.40 6.59 -40.81
C TYR A 49 -3.90 6.38 -41.12
N THR A 50 -4.43 7.22 -41.98
CA THR A 50 -5.86 7.38 -42.33
C THR A 50 -6.25 6.56 -43.56
N HIS A 51 -7.49 6.02 -43.50
CA HIS A 51 -8.50 5.73 -44.55
C HIS A 51 -8.10 5.16 -45.94
N HIS A 52 -8.67 3.99 -46.28
CA HIS A 52 -9.70 3.86 -47.36
C HIS A 52 -10.40 2.48 -47.41
N ASN A 53 -11.66 2.51 -47.86
CA ASN A 53 -12.67 1.46 -48.07
C ASN A 53 -12.24 0.20 -48.85
N LEU A 54 -12.82 -0.99 -48.56
CA LEU A 54 -13.89 -1.65 -49.34
C LEU A 54 -14.10 -3.14 -48.98
N ALA A 55 -15.38 -3.46 -48.76
CA ALA A 55 -16.15 -4.68 -48.97
C ALA A 55 -15.59 -5.92 -49.74
N TYR A 56 -16.00 -7.10 -49.21
CA TYR A 56 -16.45 -8.35 -49.87
C TYR A 56 -15.47 -9.42 -50.45
N HIS A 57 -15.56 -10.60 -49.81
CA HIS A 57 -15.64 -11.97 -50.33
C HIS A 57 -14.42 -12.81 -50.82
N LYS A 58 -14.49 -14.08 -50.35
CA LYS A 58 -14.00 -15.39 -50.86
C LYS A 58 -12.54 -15.83 -50.63
N ALA A 59 -12.45 -16.72 -49.63
CA ALA A 59 -11.72 -17.99 -49.55
C ALA A 59 -10.73 -18.37 -50.67
N THR A 60 -9.51 -18.71 -50.24
CA THR A 60 -8.77 -19.91 -50.70
C THR A 60 -7.73 -20.32 -49.65
N LEU A 61 -7.71 -21.62 -49.34
CA LEU A 61 -6.78 -22.34 -48.46
C LEU A 61 -5.42 -22.54 -49.15
N HIS A 62 -4.31 -22.38 -48.43
CA HIS A 62 -3.08 -23.18 -48.57
C HIS A 62 -2.28 -23.15 -47.24
N PRO A 63 -1.59 -24.24 -46.86
CA PRO A 63 -0.97 -24.38 -45.52
C PRO A 63 0.49 -23.89 -45.48
N LEU A 64 0.89 -23.32 -44.35
CA LEU A 64 2.29 -22.99 -44.01
C LEU A 64 2.73 -23.74 -42.72
N PRO A 65 4.03 -24.02 -42.55
CA PRO A 65 4.55 -25.04 -41.62
C PRO A 65 4.65 -24.56 -40.16
N PRO A 66 4.85 -25.49 -39.18
CA PRO A 66 4.65 -25.20 -37.78
C PRO A 66 5.97 -24.87 -37.07
N THR A 67 6.15 -23.66 -36.57
CA THR A 67 7.11 -23.40 -35.48
C THR A 67 6.72 -22.15 -34.68
N LEU A 68 6.76 -22.31 -33.35
CA LEU A 68 6.74 -21.29 -32.29
C LEU A 68 5.35 -20.73 -31.90
N SER A 69 4.54 -21.58 -31.25
CA SER A 69 3.54 -21.12 -30.29
C SER A 69 3.91 -21.68 -28.91
N LEU A 70 4.72 -20.93 -28.16
CA LEU A 70 5.11 -21.23 -26.78
C LEU A 70 4.15 -20.55 -25.78
N SER A 71 2.84 -20.66 -26.01
CA SER A 71 1.83 -19.98 -25.18
C SER A 71 0.62 -20.84 -24.80
N LEU A 72 0.69 -22.17 -24.96
CA LEU A 72 -0.49 -23.05 -24.79
C LEU A 72 -0.22 -24.31 -23.95
N PHE A 73 0.68 -24.22 -22.96
CA PHE A 73 1.03 -25.37 -22.12
C PHE A 73 0.99 -25.09 -20.61
N LEU A 74 -0.05 -24.41 -20.13
CA LEU A 74 -0.35 -24.33 -18.68
C LEU A 74 -1.84 -24.16 -18.33
N THR A 75 -2.78 -24.52 -19.22
CA THR A 75 -4.23 -24.39 -18.94
C THR A 75 -5.06 -25.61 -19.33
N ARG A 76 -4.48 -26.82 -19.33
CA ARG A 76 -5.27 -28.01 -19.68
C ARG A 76 -4.96 -29.29 -18.90
N THR A 77 -4.84 -29.18 -17.57
CA THR A 77 -5.09 -30.31 -16.66
C THR A 77 -5.40 -29.77 -15.27
N LEU A 78 -6.66 -29.43 -15.01
CA LEU A 78 -7.31 -29.38 -13.69
C LEU A 78 -8.82 -29.12 -13.91
N SER A 79 -9.46 -29.99 -14.70
CA SER A 79 -10.91 -30.09 -14.74
C SER A 79 -11.30 -31.40 -14.05
N SER A 80 -11.47 -31.33 -12.74
CA SER A 80 -12.23 -32.28 -11.91
C SER A 80 -11.93 -32.02 -10.42
N HIS A 81 -12.31 -30.86 -9.92
CA HIS A 81 -12.66 -30.73 -8.50
C HIS A 81 -13.93 -29.91 -8.42
N LYS A 82 -15.06 -30.60 -8.26
CA LYS A 82 -16.30 -29.98 -7.79
C LYS A 82 -16.00 -29.41 -6.40
N SER A 83 -15.69 -28.12 -6.35
CA SER A 83 -15.64 -27.34 -5.11
C SER A 83 -17.03 -27.41 -4.46
N LEU A 84 -17.08 -28.04 -3.29
CA LEU A 84 -18.26 -28.12 -2.44
C LEU A 84 -18.48 -26.76 -1.75
N SER A 85 -18.77 -25.72 -2.54
CA SER A 85 -19.12 -24.39 -2.03
C SER A 85 -20.63 -24.19 -2.20
N SER A 86 -21.32 -23.95 -1.08
CA SER A 86 -22.80 -23.93 -0.97
C SER A 86 -23.51 -23.15 -2.10
N PRO A 87 -24.61 -23.68 -2.68
CA PRO A 87 -25.38 -23.00 -3.74
C PRO A 87 -26.01 -21.66 -3.32
N LEU A 88 -26.30 -21.48 -2.03
CA LEU A 88 -27.04 -20.33 -1.52
C LEU A 88 -26.22 -19.02 -1.56
N VAL A 89 -24.93 -19.07 -1.21
CA VAL A 89 -24.04 -17.88 -1.21
C VAL A 89 -23.74 -17.41 -2.63
N HIS A 90 -23.54 -18.34 -3.56
CA HIS A 90 -23.41 -18.01 -4.99
C HIS A 90 -24.70 -17.38 -5.51
N GLY A 91 -25.87 -17.89 -5.11
CA GLY A 91 -27.15 -17.32 -5.48
C GLY A 91 -27.31 -15.85 -5.06
N PHE A 92 -27.00 -15.50 -3.81
CA PHE A 92 -27.17 -14.13 -3.31
C PHE A 92 -26.16 -13.15 -3.91
N ALA A 93 -24.87 -13.48 -3.88
CA ALA A 93 -23.83 -12.62 -4.45
C ALA A 93 -24.02 -12.45 -5.97
N SER A 94 -24.37 -13.52 -6.69
CA SER A 94 -24.68 -13.41 -8.13
C SER A 94 -25.95 -12.62 -8.42
N ARG A 95 -26.96 -12.61 -7.53
CA ARG A 95 -28.16 -11.76 -7.69
C ARG A 95 -27.84 -10.28 -7.53
N ILE A 96 -27.07 -9.91 -6.49
CA ILE A 96 -26.62 -8.52 -6.31
C ILE A 96 -25.76 -8.11 -7.50
N TRP A 97 -24.82 -8.97 -7.90
CA TRP A 97 -23.96 -8.67 -9.02
C TRP A 97 -24.73 -8.54 -10.34
N LEU A 98 -25.70 -9.43 -10.58
CA LEU A 98 -26.60 -9.35 -11.72
C LEU A 98 -27.34 -8.01 -11.74
N TYR A 99 -27.90 -7.59 -10.60
CA TYR A 99 -28.53 -6.28 -10.46
C TYR A 99 -27.57 -5.16 -10.87
N LEU A 100 -26.34 -5.15 -10.34
CA LEU A 100 -25.34 -4.13 -10.65
C LEU A 100 -25.04 -4.06 -12.16
N ILE A 101 -24.73 -5.19 -12.80
CA ILE A 101 -24.37 -5.21 -14.23
C ILE A 101 -25.56 -4.95 -15.16
N THR A 102 -26.81 -5.08 -14.68
CA THR A 102 -28.02 -4.73 -15.45
C THR A 102 -28.41 -3.26 -15.32
N HIS A 103 -28.01 -2.58 -14.24
CA HIS A 103 -28.40 -1.20 -13.94
C HIS A 103 -27.29 -0.17 -14.17
N PHE A 104 -26.03 -0.61 -14.26
CA PHE A 104 -24.87 0.26 -14.44
C PHE A 104 -23.99 -0.28 -15.57
N SER A 105 -23.35 0.63 -16.32
CA SER A 105 -22.36 0.26 -17.33
C SER A 105 -21.06 -0.22 -16.68
N ASP A 106 -20.26 -0.98 -17.44
CA ASP A 106 -18.92 -1.42 -17.01
C ASP A 106 -18.04 -0.24 -16.61
N PHE A 107 -18.13 0.87 -17.34
CA PHE A 107 -17.43 2.11 -17.00
C PHE A 107 -17.90 2.68 -15.66
N GLN A 108 -19.22 2.75 -15.42
CA GLN A 108 -19.76 3.27 -14.15
C GLN A 108 -19.33 2.40 -12.97
N LEU A 109 -19.37 1.07 -13.10
CA LEU A 109 -18.95 0.15 -12.05
C LEU A 109 -17.44 0.23 -11.81
N ALA A 110 -16.64 0.17 -12.87
CA ALA A 110 -15.18 0.16 -12.76
C ALA A 110 -14.60 1.49 -12.25
N CYS A 111 -15.23 2.63 -12.57
CA CYS A 111 -14.75 3.94 -12.16
C CYS A 111 -15.48 4.44 -10.91
N LEU A 112 -16.78 4.75 -11.02
CA LEU A 112 -17.54 5.38 -9.93
C LEU A 112 -17.84 4.37 -8.81
N GLY A 113 -18.21 3.14 -9.15
CA GLY A 113 -18.44 2.08 -8.18
C GLY A 113 -17.19 1.78 -7.36
N SER A 114 -16.04 1.63 -8.03
CA SER A 114 -14.74 1.47 -7.36
C SER A 114 -14.37 2.67 -6.49
N PHE A 115 -14.61 3.91 -6.97
CA PHE A 115 -14.35 5.12 -6.19
C PHE A 115 -15.19 5.14 -4.91
N PHE A 116 -16.51 4.98 -5.00
CA PHE A 116 -17.37 4.99 -3.80
C PHE A 116 -17.09 3.82 -2.86
N LEU A 117 -16.69 2.66 -3.39
CA LEU A 117 -16.25 1.54 -2.58
C LEU A 117 -14.98 1.89 -1.80
N HIS A 118 -13.97 2.44 -2.48
CA HIS A 118 -12.73 2.90 -1.86
C HIS A 118 -12.99 3.95 -0.79
N GLU A 119 -13.69 5.05 -1.13
CA GLU A 119 -14.03 6.13 -0.19
C GLU A 119 -14.80 5.61 1.02
N GLY A 120 -15.79 4.75 0.78
CA GLY A 120 -16.58 4.14 1.84
C GLY A 120 -15.72 3.32 2.79
N VAL A 121 -14.90 2.41 2.27
CA VAL A 121 -14.03 1.56 3.09
C VAL A 121 -12.99 2.41 3.82
N PHE A 122 -12.37 3.36 3.15
CA PHE A 122 -11.31 4.22 3.70
C PHE A 122 -11.81 5.06 4.87
N PHE A 123 -12.90 5.82 4.67
CA PHE A 123 -13.43 6.68 5.74
C PHE A 123 -14.11 5.88 6.85
N LEU A 124 -14.85 4.81 6.54
CA LEU A 124 -15.51 3.98 7.56
C LEU A 124 -14.50 3.21 8.42
N SER A 125 -13.33 2.86 7.88
CA SER A 125 -12.28 2.22 8.67
C SER A 125 -11.40 3.22 9.42
N GLY A 126 -11.13 4.41 8.86
CA GLY A 126 -10.25 5.40 9.47
C GLY A 126 -10.89 6.34 10.50
N LEU A 127 -12.13 6.80 10.27
CA LEU A 127 -12.82 7.72 11.18
C LEU A 127 -13.04 7.16 12.60
N PRO A 128 -13.33 5.86 12.80
CA PRO A 128 -13.41 5.29 14.15
C PRO A 128 -12.16 5.52 15.00
N PHE A 129 -10.96 5.47 14.42
CA PHE A 129 -9.71 5.70 15.17
C PHE A 129 -9.54 7.15 15.59
N ILE A 130 -9.98 8.11 14.77
CA ILE A 130 -10.03 9.52 15.15
C ILE A 130 -11.02 9.73 16.29
N TRP A 131 -12.18 9.09 16.22
CA TRP A 131 -13.18 9.17 17.28
C TRP A 131 -12.67 8.58 18.59
N LEU A 132 -12.05 7.39 18.56
CA LEU A 132 -11.41 6.78 19.74
C LEU A 132 -10.36 7.72 20.35
N GLU A 133 -9.53 8.34 19.50
CA GLU A 133 -8.48 9.27 19.95
C GLU A 133 -9.06 10.51 20.62
N ARG A 134 -10.11 11.11 20.03
CA ARG A 134 -10.80 12.28 20.59
C ARG A 134 -11.57 11.98 21.88
N ALA A 135 -12.15 10.78 21.97
CA ALA A 135 -12.85 10.32 23.17
C ALA A 135 -11.90 9.90 24.31
N GLY A 136 -10.60 9.73 24.01
CA GLY A 136 -9.63 9.17 24.96
C GLY A 136 -9.87 7.69 25.29
N TRP A 137 -10.68 7.00 24.48
CA TRP A 137 -11.01 5.59 24.67
C TRP A 137 -9.88 4.72 24.16
N MET A 138 -9.66 3.57 24.82
CA MET A 138 -8.63 2.60 24.42
C MET A 138 -7.21 3.20 24.36
N SER A 139 -6.94 4.26 25.12
CA SER A 139 -5.66 4.97 25.14
C SER A 139 -4.47 4.09 25.57
N HIS A 140 -4.72 3.02 26.32
CA HIS A 140 -3.71 2.03 26.70
C HIS A 140 -3.23 1.17 25.52
N TYR A 141 -3.97 1.13 24.41
CA TYR A 141 -3.53 0.49 23.16
C TYR A 141 -2.84 1.46 22.20
N LYS A 142 -2.77 2.76 22.53
CA LYS A 142 -2.13 3.76 21.67
C LYS A 142 -0.61 3.58 21.68
N ILE A 143 0.01 3.58 20.51
CA ILE A 143 1.46 3.32 20.37
C ILE A 143 2.29 4.53 20.78
N GLN A 144 1.83 5.74 20.46
CA GLN A 144 2.45 7.01 20.82
C GLN A 144 1.53 7.79 21.77
N ALA A 145 2.10 8.38 22.82
CA ALA A 145 1.33 9.19 23.77
C ALA A 145 0.90 10.56 23.22
N LYS A 146 1.60 11.06 22.19
CA LYS A 146 1.28 12.35 21.56
C LYS A 146 0.15 12.15 20.57
N ASN A 147 -0.92 12.95 20.68
CA ASN A 147 -2.01 12.96 19.70
C ASN A 147 -1.93 14.19 18.79
N ASN A 148 -2.56 14.09 17.62
CA ASN A 148 -2.72 15.23 16.74
C ASN A 148 -3.89 16.11 17.22
N SER A 149 -3.82 17.42 16.97
CA SER A 149 -4.93 18.31 17.32
C SER A 149 -6.15 18.06 16.42
N PRO A 150 -7.38 18.32 16.88
CA PRO A 150 -8.58 18.20 16.05
C PRO A 150 -8.49 19.00 14.74
N ALA A 151 -7.94 20.21 14.79
CA ALA A 151 -7.71 21.05 13.62
C ALA A 151 -6.72 20.42 12.61
N ALA A 152 -5.68 19.73 13.09
CA ALA A 152 -4.74 19.03 12.23
C ALA A 152 -5.37 17.81 11.55
N GLN A 153 -6.25 17.09 12.25
CA GLN A 153 -7.04 16.00 11.69
C GLN A 153 -8.05 16.50 10.64
N GLU A 154 -8.73 17.61 10.91
CA GLU A 154 -9.68 18.23 9.97
C GLU A 154 -8.97 18.72 8.70
N LYS A 155 -7.80 19.37 8.84
CA LYS A 155 -6.94 19.73 7.71
C LYS A 155 -6.56 18.49 6.87
N CYS A 156 -6.23 17.38 7.51
CA CYS A 156 -5.92 16.11 6.84
C CYS A 156 -7.13 15.63 6.02
N ILE A 157 -8.31 15.56 6.64
CA ILE A 157 -9.55 15.10 6.00
C ILE A 157 -9.90 15.95 4.78
N VAL A 158 -9.84 17.28 4.90
CA VAL A 158 -10.14 18.17 3.77
C VAL A 158 -9.16 17.97 2.62
N ARG A 159 -7.85 17.82 2.91
CA ARG A 159 -6.84 17.57 1.88
C ARG A 159 -7.02 16.20 1.23
N LEU A 160 -7.34 15.16 1.99
CA LEU A 160 -7.64 13.83 1.48
C LEU A 160 -8.81 13.87 0.51
N LEU A 161 -9.94 14.50 0.90
CA LEU A 161 -11.07 14.66 -0.01
C LEU A 161 -10.66 15.37 -1.31
N LEU A 162 -9.89 16.46 -1.22
CA LEU A 162 -9.40 17.16 -2.41
C LEU A 162 -8.51 16.27 -3.30
N TYR A 163 -7.64 15.45 -2.74
CA TYR A 163 -6.78 14.55 -3.50
C TYR A 163 -7.52 13.33 -4.05
N HIS A 164 -8.48 12.79 -3.32
CA HIS A 164 -9.27 11.66 -3.77
C HIS A 164 -10.14 12.04 -4.96
N PHE A 165 -10.84 13.19 -4.88
CA PHE A 165 -11.60 13.70 -6.01
C PHE A 165 -10.72 14.29 -7.12
N GLY A 166 -9.61 14.94 -6.78
CA GLY A 166 -8.75 15.64 -7.74
C GLY A 166 -7.67 14.78 -8.40
N VAL A 167 -7.34 13.62 -7.83
CA VAL A 167 -6.28 12.72 -8.32
C VAL A 167 -6.83 11.30 -8.47
N ASN A 168 -7.34 10.67 -7.41
CA ASN A 168 -7.73 9.25 -7.47
C ASN A 168 -8.87 9.00 -8.47
N LEU A 169 -9.94 9.79 -8.42
CA LEU A 169 -11.07 9.64 -9.34
C LEU A 169 -10.66 9.85 -10.82
N PRO A 170 -9.92 10.92 -11.19
CA PRO A 170 -9.36 11.04 -12.54
C PRO A 170 -8.50 9.85 -12.94
N VAL A 171 -7.61 9.36 -12.06
CA VAL A 171 -6.76 8.18 -12.35
C VAL A 171 -7.61 6.94 -12.62
N MET A 172 -8.67 6.69 -11.84
CA MET A 172 -9.60 5.58 -12.09
C MET A 172 -10.30 5.71 -13.44
N ILE A 173 -10.76 6.92 -13.79
CA ILE A 173 -11.41 7.19 -15.07
C ILE A 173 -10.45 6.98 -16.25
N PHE A 174 -9.24 7.54 -16.18
CA PHE A 174 -8.26 7.47 -17.27
C PHE A 174 -7.59 6.09 -17.40
N SER A 175 -7.55 5.30 -16.34
CA SER A 175 -7.00 3.93 -16.37
C SER A 175 -7.99 2.90 -16.93
N TYR A 176 -9.29 3.20 -16.99
CA TYR A 176 -10.32 2.26 -17.46
C TYR A 176 -10.05 1.61 -18.82
N PRO A 177 -9.63 2.34 -19.88
CA PRO A 177 -9.30 1.72 -21.17
C PRO A 177 -8.13 0.73 -21.06
N VAL A 178 -7.13 1.03 -20.22
CA VAL A 178 -5.99 0.14 -19.97
C VAL A 178 -6.45 -1.14 -19.31
N PHE A 179 -7.27 -1.05 -18.25
CA PHE A 179 -7.80 -2.24 -17.58
C PHE A 179 -8.70 -3.09 -18.48
N THR A 180 -9.50 -2.45 -19.34
CA THR A 180 -10.32 -3.15 -20.33
C THR A 180 -9.43 -3.88 -21.34
N TYR A 181 -8.38 -3.23 -21.85
CA TYR A 181 -7.40 -3.84 -22.75
C TYR A 181 -6.64 -5.00 -22.10
N MET A 182 -6.35 -4.90 -20.81
CA MET A 182 -5.72 -5.92 -19.99
C MET A 182 -6.66 -7.10 -19.62
N GLY A 183 -7.93 -7.06 -20.06
CA GLY A 183 -8.86 -8.18 -19.90
C GLY A 183 -9.74 -8.13 -18.65
N MET A 184 -9.85 -6.98 -17.97
CA MET A 184 -10.81 -6.81 -16.90
C MET A 184 -12.24 -7.05 -17.41
N ARG A 185 -13.03 -7.80 -16.62
CA ARG A 185 -14.42 -8.14 -16.96
C ARG A 185 -15.36 -7.99 -15.77
N SER A 186 -16.62 -7.64 -16.05
CA SER A 186 -17.70 -7.56 -15.06
C SER A 186 -18.76 -8.64 -15.25
N SER A 187 -18.73 -9.37 -16.37
CA SER A 187 -19.81 -10.28 -16.77
C SER A 187 -19.84 -11.57 -15.94
N LEU A 188 -21.05 -12.14 -15.80
CA LEU A 188 -21.24 -13.47 -15.22
C LEU A 188 -20.65 -14.57 -16.13
N PRO A 189 -20.24 -15.73 -15.56
CA PRO A 189 -20.30 -16.09 -14.14
C PRO A 189 -19.20 -15.44 -13.29
N LEU A 190 -19.47 -15.30 -11.98
CA LEU A 190 -18.47 -14.85 -11.01
C LEU A 190 -17.26 -15.82 -10.97
N PRO A 191 -16.05 -15.31 -10.70
CA PRO A 191 -14.86 -16.15 -10.57
C PRO A 191 -15.00 -17.11 -9.39
N SER A 192 -14.47 -18.32 -9.54
CA SER A 192 -14.37 -19.27 -8.41
C SER A 192 -13.45 -18.73 -7.31
N TRP A 193 -13.71 -19.10 -6.06
CA TRP A 193 -12.89 -18.70 -4.93
C TRP A 193 -11.41 -19.05 -5.08
N ASN A 194 -11.07 -20.16 -5.74
CA ASN A 194 -9.67 -20.51 -5.99
C ASN A 194 -8.96 -19.47 -6.86
N ILE A 195 -9.63 -18.95 -7.89
CA ILE A 195 -9.09 -17.87 -8.74
C ILE A 195 -8.95 -16.60 -7.92
N VAL A 196 -10.00 -16.23 -7.17
CA VAL A 196 -10.01 -15.04 -6.33
C VAL A 196 -8.85 -15.08 -5.32
N LEU A 197 -8.73 -16.16 -4.54
CA LEU A 197 -7.70 -16.31 -3.50
C LEU A 197 -6.28 -16.31 -4.09
N THR A 198 -6.07 -17.03 -5.20
CA THR A 198 -4.76 -17.06 -5.88
C THR A 198 -4.37 -15.67 -6.36
N GLN A 199 -5.32 -14.93 -6.95
CA GLN A 199 -5.09 -13.56 -7.41
C GLN A 199 -4.80 -12.61 -6.24
N ILE A 200 -5.58 -12.68 -5.14
CA ILE A 200 -5.36 -11.82 -3.96
C ILE A 200 -3.99 -12.07 -3.33
N ILE A 201 -3.60 -13.33 -3.13
CA ILE A 201 -2.27 -13.67 -2.58
C ILE A 201 -1.16 -13.15 -3.50
N PHE A 202 -1.33 -13.34 -4.82
CA PHE A 202 -0.39 -12.82 -5.80
C PHE A 202 -0.28 -11.28 -5.74
N TYR A 203 -1.39 -10.57 -5.64
CA TYR A 203 -1.40 -9.10 -5.56
C TYR A 203 -0.71 -8.61 -4.31
N PHE A 204 -0.98 -9.22 -3.15
CA PHE A 204 -0.30 -8.89 -1.90
C PHE A 204 1.23 -9.04 -2.00
N ILE A 205 1.72 -10.15 -2.54
CA ILE A 205 3.17 -10.39 -2.68
C ILE A 205 3.81 -9.38 -3.65
N LEU A 206 3.16 -9.14 -4.78
CA LEU A 206 3.69 -8.28 -5.83
C LEU A 206 3.64 -6.80 -5.47
N GLU A 207 2.52 -6.35 -4.90
CA GLU A 207 2.37 -4.98 -4.41
C GLU A 207 3.41 -4.70 -3.32
N ASP A 208 3.56 -5.59 -2.33
CA ASP A 208 4.51 -5.42 -1.25
C ASP A 208 5.96 -5.35 -1.76
N PHE A 209 6.32 -6.15 -2.78
CA PHE A 209 7.62 -6.07 -3.46
C PHE A 209 7.85 -4.71 -4.13
N ILE A 210 6.90 -4.23 -4.94
CA ILE A 210 7.02 -2.96 -5.66
C ILE A 210 7.04 -1.79 -4.66
N PHE A 211 6.17 -1.84 -3.66
CA PHE A 211 6.06 -0.85 -2.60
C PHE A 211 7.36 -0.76 -1.82
N TYR A 212 7.94 -1.88 -1.36
CA TYR A 212 9.19 -1.88 -0.59
C TYR A 212 10.30 -1.09 -1.29
N TRP A 213 10.52 -1.36 -2.58
CA TRP A 213 11.58 -0.68 -3.33
C TRP A 213 11.27 0.78 -3.59
N GLY A 214 10.04 1.10 -3.99
CA GLY A 214 9.67 2.49 -4.24
C GLY A 214 9.66 3.32 -2.97
N HIS A 215 9.15 2.78 -1.86
CA HIS A 215 9.17 3.41 -0.56
C HIS A 215 10.61 3.65 -0.09
N ARG A 216 11.50 2.67 -0.23
CA ARG A 216 12.93 2.87 0.04
C ARG A 216 13.56 3.96 -0.83
N ILE A 217 13.16 4.09 -2.09
CA ILE A 217 13.60 5.17 -2.99
C ILE A 217 13.03 6.52 -2.56
N LEU A 218 11.78 6.58 -2.10
CA LEU A 218 11.15 7.78 -1.56
C LEU A 218 11.90 8.34 -0.34
N HIS A 219 12.62 7.50 0.40
CA HIS A 219 13.51 7.92 1.50
C HIS A 219 14.89 8.43 1.07
N THR A 220 15.17 8.52 -0.22
CA THR A 220 16.35 9.26 -0.69
C THR A 220 16.20 10.75 -0.37
N LYS A 221 17.30 11.45 -0.08
CA LYS A 221 17.29 12.84 0.40
C LYS A 221 16.42 13.79 -0.44
N TRP A 222 16.44 13.66 -1.76
CA TRP A 222 15.67 14.54 -2.64
C TRP A 222 14.18 14.19 -2.63
N LEU A 223 13.83 12.91 -2.81
CA LEU A 223 12.43 12.48 -2.83
C LEU A 223 11.79 12.66 -1.47
N TYR A 224 12.51 12.40 -0.38
CA TYR A 224 12.00 12.62 0.95
C TYR A 224 11.62 14.09 1.14
N LYS A 225 12.54 15.01 0.85
CA LYS A 225 12.34 16.44 1.09
C LYS A 225 11.17 17.04 0.28
N HIS A 226 10.92 16.55 -0.94
CA HIS A 226 9.98 17.18 -1.86
C HIS A 226 8.68 16.40 -2.06
N VAL A 227 8.66 15.11 -1.73
CA VAL A 227 7.53 14.21 -1.98
C VAL A 227 7.11 13.56 -0.66
N HIS A 228 7.95 12.70 -0.11
CA HIS A 228 7.56 11.81 0.99
C HIS A 228 7.46 12.51 2.36
N SER A 229 8.01 13.71 2.49
CA SER A 229 7.84 14.52 3.71
C SER A 229 6.39 14.94 3.96
N VAL A 230 5.54 14.95 2.92
CA VAL A 230 4.09 15.20 3.08
C VAL A 230 3.45 14.01 3.82
N HIS A 231 3.80 12.79 3.45
CA HIS A 231 3.35 11.58 4.14
C HIS A 231 3.84 11.55 5.59
N HIS A 232 5.11 11.92 5.81
CA HIS A 232 5.70 12.04 7.15
C HIS A 232 5.32 13.33 7.91
N GLU A 233 4.37 14.14 7.44
CA GLU A 233 3.91 15.36 8.16
C GLU A 233 3.37 14.99 9.55
N TYR A 234 2.75 13.80 9.66
CA TYR A 234 2.15 13.28 10.89
C TYR A 234 3.00 12.18 11.51
N ALA A 235 4.06 12.55 12.22
CA ALA A 235 4.94 11.60 12.93
C ALA A 235 4.21 10.65 13.91
N THR A 236 3.03 11.06 14.40
CA THR A 236 2.07 10.15 15.02
C THR A 236 0.95 9.88 14.03
N PRO A 237 0.98 8.75 13.30
CA PRO A 237 -0.04 8.44 12.32
C PRO A 237 -1.38 8.13 13.00
N PHE A 238 -2.44 8.41 12.26
CA PHE A 238 -3.80 7.94 12.53
C PHE A 238 -4.38 7.41 11.22
N GLY A 239 -5.38 6.52 11.27
CA GLY A 239 -5.76 5.68 10.11
C GLY A 239 -5.89 6.41 8.75
N LEU A 240 -6.46 7.63 8.73
CA LEU A 240 -6.61 8.42 7.51
C LEU A 240 -5.29 9.01 6.95
N THR A 241 -4.23 9.11 7.74
CA THR A 241 -2.91 9.55 7.24
C THR A 241 -2.27 8.55 6.28
N SER A 242 -2.79 7.32 6.21
CA SER A 242 -2.32 6.28 5.27
C SER A 242 -2.33 6.70 3.80
N GLU A 243 -3.28 7.55 3.40
CA GLU A 243 -3.35 8.09 2.02
C GLU A 243 -3.05 9.59 1.96
N TYR A 244 -2.62 10.19 3.08
CA TYR A 244 -2.20 11.58 3.11
C TYR A 244 -0.79 11.69 2.55
N ALA A 245 -0.67 11.95 1.25
CA ALA A 245 0.61 11.98 0.57
C ALA A 245 0.65 13.05 -0.53
N HIS A 246 1.86 13.31 -1.03
CA HIS A 246 2.04 14.16 -2.20
C HIS A 246 1.42 13.49 -3.45
N PRO A 247 0.81 14.22 -4.41
CA PRO A 247 0.18 13.60 -5.59
C PRO A 247 1.08 12.65 -6.38
N ALA A 248 2.37 12.96 -6.51
CA ALA A 248 3.34 12.06 -7.15
C ALA A 248 3.50 10.71 -6.42
N GLU A 249 3.42 10.72 -5.09
CA GLU A 249 3.45 9.50 -4.29
C GLU A 249 2.13 8.74 -4.42
N ILE A 250 0.98 9.43 -4.41
CA ILE A 250 -0.33 8.83 -4.67
C ILE A 250 -0.33 8.07 -6.01
N LEU A 251 0.24 8.66 -7.06
CA LEU A 251 0.35 7.99 -8.37
C LEU A 251 1.24 6.74 -8.32
N PHE A 252 2.37 6.80 -7.62
CA PHE A 252 3.25 5.64 -7.44
C PHE A 252 2.58 4.53 -6.63
N LEU A 253 1.96 4.86 -5.50
CA LEU A 253 1.24 3.92 -4.64
C LEU A 253 0.04 3.29 -5.36
N GLY A 254 -0.69 4.11 -6.12
CA GLY A 254 -1.74 3.65 -7.02
C GLY A 254 -1.20 2.67 -8.05
N PHE A 255 -0.08 2.97 -8.70
CA PHE A 255 0.59 2.06 -9.63
C PHE A 255 0.98 0.73 -8.96
N ALA A 256 1.63 0.76 -7.80
CA ALA A 256 2.02 -0.46 -7.09
C ALA A 256 0.79 -1.33 -6.76
N THR A 257 -0.29 -0.70 -6.32
CA THR A 257 -1.56 -1.37 -5.97
C THR A 257 -2.25 -2.02 -7.17
N ILE A 258 -2.19 -1.38 -8.34
CA ILE A 258 -2.90 -1.85 -9.54
C ILE A 258 -2.08 -2.73 -10.46
N PHE A 259 -0.75 -2.78 -10.30
CA PHE A 259 0.11 -3.49 -11.24
C PHE A 259 -0.22 -4.98 -11.35
N GLY A 260 -0.43 -5.66 -10.20
CA GLY A 260 -0.86 -7.06 -10.17
C GLY A 260 -2.20 -7.28 -10.87
N PRO A 261 -3.27 -6.57 -10.49
CA PRO A 261 -4.54 -6.61 -11.23
C PRO A 261 -4.41 -6.29 -12.72
N ALA A 262 -3.58 -5.33 -13.12
CA ALA A 262 -3.41 -4.98 -14.52
C ALA A 262 -2.83 -6.13 -15.34
N ILE A 263 -1.90 -6.92 -14.82
CA ILE A 263 -1.31 -8.03 -15.59
C ILE A 263 -2.12 -9.32 -15.56
N THR A 264 -3.07 -9.48 -14.64
CA THR A 264 -3.92 -10.68 -14.53
C THR A 264 -5.29 -10.54 -15.17
N GLY A 265 -5.75 -9.32 -15.47
CA GLY A 265 -7.08 -9.08 -16.05
C GLY A 265 -8.22 -9.64 -15.18
N PRO A 266 -8.37 -9.22 -13.91
CA PRO A 266 -9.31 -9.83 -12.99
C PRO A 266 -10.75 -9.53 -13.35
N HIS A 267 -11.65 -10.33 -12.77
CA HIS A 267 -13.05 -9.93 -12.69
C HIS A 267 -13.17 -8.72 -11.74
N LEU A 268 -14.06 -7.76 -12.04
CA LEU A 268 -14.21 -6.52 -11.27
C LEU A 268 -14.50 -6.80 -9.78
N ILE A 269 -15.29 -7.82 -9.46
CA ILE A 269 -15.51 -8.26 -8.07
C ILE A 269 -14.22 -8.63 -7.33
N THR A 270 -13.24 -9.22 -8.02
CA THR A 270 -11.94 -9.56 -7.43
C THR A 270 -11.08 -8.32 -7.23
N LEU A 271 -11.15 -7.36 -8.17
CA LEU A 271 -10.51 -6.06 -8.01
C LEU A 271 -11.11 -5.28 -6.83
N TRP A 272 -12.43 -5.31 -6.66
CA TRP A 272 -13.11 -4.70 -5.51
C TRP A 272 -12.74 -5.36 -4.20
N LEU A 273 -12.70 -6.69 -4.14
CA LEU A 273 -12.22 -7.40 -2.95
C LEU A 273 -10.76 -7.05 -2.63
N TRP A 274 -9.89 -7.01 -3.63
CA TRP A 274 -8.49 -6.56 -3.49
C TRP A 274 -8.41 -5.16 -2.90
N MET A 275 -9.16 -4.21 -3.48
CA MET A 275 -9.21 -2.82 -3.03
C MET A 275 -9.67 -2.71 -1.58
N VAL A 276 -10.74 -3.42 -1.19
CA VAL A 276 -11.22 -3.46 0.20
C VAL A 276 -10.12 -3.96 1.13
N LEU A 277 -9.48 -5.09 0.81
CA LEU A 277 -8.44 -5.67 1.66
C LEU A 277 -7.23 -4.75 1.79
N ARG A 278 -6.78 -4.15 0.68
CA ARG A 278 -5.64 -3.24 0.63
C ARG A 278 -5.90 -1.95 1.42
N VAL A 279 -7.11 -1.37 1.31
CA VAL A 279 -7.50 -0.18 2.07
C VAL A 279 -7.60 -0.47 3.57
N LEU A 280 -8.21 -1.60 3.95
CA LEU A 280 -8.29 -1.98 5.36
C LEU A 280 -6.91 -2.19 5.97
N GLU A 281 -6.00 -2.84 5.24
CA GLU A 281 -4.63 -3.09 5.68
C GLU A 281 -3.85 -1.78 5.82
N THR A 282 -3.91 -0.86 4.83
CA THR A 282 -3.17 0.41 4.92
C THR A 282 -3.66 1.28 6.08
N VAL A 283 -4.98 1.31 6.31
CA VAL A 283 -5.56 2.04 7.45
C VAL A 283 -5.18 1.40 8.78
N GLU A 284 -5.13 0.07 8.87
CA GLU A 284 -4.67 -0.64 10.06
C GLU A 284 -3.20 -0.33 10.37
N ALA A 285 -2.32 -0.41 9.35
CA ALA A 285 -0.90 -0.08 9.50
C ALA A 285 -0.67 1.37 9.99
N HIS A 286 -1.60 2.29 9.74
CA HIS A 286 -1.50 3.69 10.16
C HIS A 286 -2.39 4.06 11.34
N CYS A 287 -3.16 3.12 11.91
CA CYS A 287 -4.20 3.47 12.86
C CYS A 287 -3.66 4.12 14.16
N GLY A 288 -2.38 3.89 14.48
CA GLY A 288 -1.70 4.41 15.67
C GLY A 288 -2.07 3.65 16.94
N TYR A 289 -2.76 2.50 16.81
CA TYR A 289 -3.13 1.60 17.89
C TYR A 289 -2.57 0.21 17.64
N HIS A 290 -2.16 -0.46 18.71
CA HIS A 290 -1.75 -1.86 18.66
C HIS A 290 -2.63 -2.66 19.62
N PHE A 291 -3.63 -3.34 19.06
CA PHE A 291 -4.60 -4.09 19.84
C PHE A 291 -4.11 -5.53 20.09
N PRO A 292 -4.64 -6.22 21.11
CA PRO A 292 -4.38 -7.64 21.32
C PRO A 292 -4.79 -8.51 20.13
N TRP A 293 -5.80 -8.06 19.37
CA TRP A 293 -6.29 -8.73 18.17
C TRP A 293 -5.67 -8.20 16.85
N SER A 294 -4.66 -7.32 16.91
CA SER A 294 -3.94 -6.90 15.71
C SER A 294 -3.30 -8.11 15.00
N LEU A 295 -3.37 -8.14 13.67
CA LEU A 295 -2.90 -9.28 12.87
C LEU A 295 -1.40 -9.56 13.07
N SER A 296 -0.60 -8.53 13.34
CA SER A 296 0.84 -8.64 13.66
C SER A 296 1.14 -9.52 14.87
N ASN A 297 0.15 -9.76 15.77
CA ASN A 297 0.30 -10.68 16.89
C ASN A 297 0.19 -12.16 16.51
N PHE A 298 -0.43 -12.48 15.36
CA PHE A 298 -0.75 -13.86 14.97
C PHE A 298 -0.07 -14.29 13.68
N LEU A 299 0.19 -13.36 12.76
CA LEU A 299 0.77 -13.64 11.46
C LEU A 299 2.25 -13.28 11.45
N PRO A 300 3.16 -14.28 11.38
CA PRO A 300 4.58 -14.01 11.25
C PRO A 300 4.85 -13.15 10.01
N LEU A 301 5.80 -12.23 10.15
CA LEU A 301 6.21 -11.28 9.12
C LEU A 301 5.17 -10.21 8.74
N TYR A 302 3.95 -10.21 9.30
CA TYR A 302 3.02 -9.09 9.11
C TYR A 302 3.50 -7.88 9.95
N GLY A 303 3.69 -6.73 9.30
CA GLY A 303 4.21 -5.53 9.95
C GLY A 303 3.22 -4.91 10.93
N GLY A 304 2.02 -4.60 10.43
CA GLY A 304 0.96 -3.96 11.21
C GLY A 304 1.32 -2.56 11.73
N ALA A 305 0.45 -2.05 12.60
CA ALA A 305 0.51 -0.67 13.08
C ALA A 305 1.81 -0.29 13.80
N ASP A 306 2.36 -1.17 14.63
CA ASP A 306 3.55 -0.87 15.44
C ASP A 306 4.84 -0.83 14.61
N PHE A 307 4.93 -1.65 13.56
CA PHE A 307 6.03 -1.62 12.61
C PHE A 307 6.07 -0.31 11.82
N HIS A 308 4.92 0.15 11.34
CA HIS A 308 4.84 1.37 10.54
C HIS A 308 4.84 2.64 11.42
N ASP A 309 4.31 2.61 12.64
CA ASP A 309 4.48 3.71 13.60
C ASP A 309 5.96 3.97 13.91
N TYR A 310 6.76 2.91 14.06
CA TYR A 310 8.21 3.04 14.24
C TYR A 310 8.87 3.73 13.05
N HIS A 311 8.41 3.45 11.82
CA HIS A 311 8.88 4.11 10.60
C HIS A 311 8.65 5.62 10.65
N HIS A 312 7.42 6.06 10.91
CA HIS A 312 7.03 7.49 10.98
C HIS A 312 7.73 8.27 12.10
N ARG A 313 8.20 7.58 13.14
CA ARG A 313 8.93 8.21 14.26
C ARG A 313 10.35 8.61 13.90
N LEU A 314 10.98 7.92 12.96
CA LEU A 314 12.39 8.11 12.66
C LEU A 314 12.62 9.16 11.59
N LEU A 315 13.69 9.94 11.75
CA LEU A 315 14.16 10.84 10.69
C LEU A 315 14.60 10.01 9.47
N TYR A 316 14.38 10.55 8.27
CA TYR A 316 14.68 9.89 6.99
C TYR A 316 16.10 9.30 6.87
N THR A 317 17.10 9.87 7.55
CA THR A 317 18.49 9.37 7.51
C THR A 317 18.71 8.09 8.32
N LYS A 318 17.76 7.74 9.18
CA LYS A 318 17.77 6.53 10.00
C LYS A 318 16.50 5.69 9.78
N SER A 319 15.68 6.05 8.79
CA SER A 319 14.45 5.32 8.51
C SER A 319 14.77 3.93 7.96
N GLY A 320 13.86 3.00 8.25
CA GLY A 320 13.89 1.62 7.81
C GLY A 320 12.44 1.17 7.63
N ASN A 321 12.10 -0.10 7.80
CA ASN A 321 10.71 -0.56 7.86
C ASN A 321 9.88 -0.12 6.62
N TYR A 322 10.37 -0.44 5.42
CA TYR A 322 9.79 0.07 4.17
C TYR A 322 8.65 -0.78 3.60
N SER A 323 8.44 -1.99 4.10
CA SER A 323 7.39 -2.89 3.60
C SER A 323 5.99 -2.31 3.82
N SER A 324 5.07 -2.67 2.92
CA SER A 324 3.66 -2.26 2.97
C SER A 324 2.91 -3.09 4.01
N THR A 325 3.03 -4.42 3.88
CA THR A 325 2.29 -5.42 4.65
C THR A 325 3.23 -6.47 5.26
N PHE A 326 4.12 -7.05 4.44
CA PHE A 326 4.96 -8.15 4.89
C PHE A 326 6.43 -7.74 5.01
N THR A 327 6.98 -7.85 6.21
CA THR A 327 8.34 -7.43 6.59
C THR A 327 9.48 -8.31 6.02
N TYR A 328 9.19 -9.26 5.13
CA TYR A 328 10.21 -10.19 4.62
C TYR A 328 11.32 -9.47 3.85
N MET A 329 10.98 -8.46 3.05
CA MET A 329 11.97 -7.65 2.34
C MET A 329 12.84 -6.87 3.32
N ASP A 330 12.22 -6.24 4.33
CA ASP A 330 12.99 -5.56 5.36
C ASP A 330 13.95 -6.50 6.10
N ARG A 331 13.51 -7.72 6.38
CA ARG A 331 14.33 -8.73 7.05
C ARG A 331 15.49 -9.21 6.19
N ILE A 332 15.27 -9.42 4.89
CA ILE A 332 16.31 -9.83 3.94
C ILE A 332 17.38 -8.73 3.79
N PHE A 333 16.97 -7.48 3.70
CA PHE A 333 17.86 -6.35 3.46
C PHE A 333 18.30 -5.61 4.73
N GLY A 334 17.89 -6.09 5.90
CA GLY A 334 18.28 -5.57 7.22
C GLY A 334 17.70 -4.19 7.56
N THR A 335 16.67 -3.74 6.86
CA THR A 335 16.06 -2.41 7.05
C THR A 335 15.08 -2.35 8.23
N ASP A 336 14.82 -3.46 8.93
CA ASP A 336 14.05 -3.50 10.20
C ASP A 336 14.90 -3.64 11.47
N THR A 337 16.23 -3.57 11.36
CA THR A 337 17.15 -3.91 12.47
C THR A 337 16.91 -3.04 13.71
N GLY A 338 16.64 -1.74 13.53
CA GLY A 338 16.33 -0.82 14.62
C GLY A 338 15.03 -1.19 15.35
N TYR A 339 14.00 -1.53 14.59
CA TYR A 339 12.70 -1.95 15.13
C TYR A 339 12.83 -3.25 15.93
N ARG A 340 13.53 -4.25 15.39
CA ARG A 340 13.76 -5.53 16.10
C ARG A 340 14.54 -5.34 17.40
N LYS A 341 15.55 -4.46 17.41
CA LYS A 341 16.27 -4.11 18.64
C LYS A 341 15.35 -3.47 19.68
N LEU A 342 14.45 -2.58 19.26
CA LEU A 342 13.48 -1.95 20.14
C LEU A 342 12.50 -2.98 20.73
N LYS A 343 11.97 -3.91 19.91
CA LYS A 343 11.09 -5.00 20.37
C LYS A 343 11.80 -5.86 21.43
N ALA A 344 13.06 -6.24 21.20
CA ALA A 344 13.86 -7.06 22.11
C ALA A 344 14.07 -6.39 23.48
N LEU A 345 14.39 -5.09 23.49
CA LEU A 345 14.53 -4.33 24.73
C LEU A 345 13.24 -4.28 25.54
N LYS A 346 12.10 -4.03 24.86
CA LYS A 346 10.79 -4.01 25.51
C LYS A 346 10.39 -5.37 26.11
N SER A 347 10.71 -6.47 25.43
CA SER A 347 10.43 -7.81 25.97
C SER A 347 11.23 -8.08 27.24
N THR A 348 12.51 -7.70 27.27
CA THR A 348 13.36 -7.87 28.46
C THR A 348 12.87 -7.02 29.63
N GLU A 349 12.48 -5.77 29.39
CA GLU A 349 11.90 -4.91 30.44
C GLU A 349 10.60 -5.50 31.03
N ILE A 350 9.77 -6.14 30.20
CA ILE A 350 8.54 -6.80 30.66
C ILE A 350 8.87 -8.02 31.51
N GLU A 351 9.81 -8.86 31.07
CA GLU A 351 10.28 -10.04 31.82
C GLU A 351 10.81 -9.62 33.21
N ASP A 352 11.74 -8.66 33.26
CA ASP A 352 12.31 -8.13 34.51
C ASP A 352 11.22 -7.59 35.45
N SER A 353 10.25 -6.84 34.91
CA SER A 353 9.15 -6.28 35.70
C SER A 353 8.17 -7.33 36.24
N SER A 354 8.07 -8.48 35.57
CA SER A 354 7.21 -9.59 35.97
C SER A 354 7.87 -10.43 37.07
N GLU A 355 9.19 -10.65 36.99
CA GLU A 355 9.97 -11.32 38.03
C GLU A 355 9.96 -10.51 39.34
N LEU A 356 10.09 -9.18 39.25
CA LEU A 356 10.02 -8.28 40.42
C LEU A 356 8.65 -8.24 41.12
N LYS A 357 7.56 -8.62 40.44
CA LYS A 357 6.21 -8.68 41.03
C LYS A 357 5.87 -10.04 41.64
N ASN A 358 6.62 -11.08 41.26
CA ASN A 358 6.41 -12.45 41.71
C ASN A 358 7.31 -12.86 42.89
N ASN A 359 8.28 -12.00 43.24
CA ASN A 359 9.09 -12.06 44.46
C ASN A 359 8.58 -11.02 45.47
#